data_AF-A0A9N9HRV6-F1
#
_entry.id   AF-A0A9N9HRV6-F1
#
_cell.length_a   1.000
_cell.length_b   1.000
_cell.length_c   1.000
_cell.angle_alpha   90.00
_cell.angle_beta   90.00
_cell.angle_gamma   90.00
#
_symmetry.space_group_name_H-M   'P 1'
#
loop_
_entity.id
_entity.type
_entity.pdbx_description
1 polymer ?
#
loop_
_entity_poly.entity_id
_entity_poly.type
_entity_poly.pdbx_seq_one_letter_code
_entity_poly.pdbx_strand_id
1 'polypeptide(L)'
;IHKDYYEDIPLLPWKHGTESCKYIFGVACQFRPNFTFLEILQIVPKISQYFRSIQLDHLLFRKEKTVHEDYSFNEYEEINLLDDDLEFLCYWPSDINIDDTINIGYKRAIHLVRHLEINSISSDVYYFNINKKISTSQLEDF
;
A
#
# COMPACT_ATOMS: atom_id res chain seq x y z
N ILE A 1 -18.02 9.05 1.60
CA ILE A 1 -16.84 8.22 1.23
C ILE A 1 -15.90 9.11 0.38
N HIS A 2 -14.57 8.95 0.41
CA HIS A 2 -13.60 9.86 -0.25
C HIS A 2 -14.02 10.29 -1.67
N LYS A 3 -14.50 9.32 -2.47
CA LYS A 3 -15.03 9.50 -3.82
C LYS A 3 -16.13 10.56 -3.94
N ASP A 4 -17.00 10.68 -2.95
CA ASP A 4 -18.15 11.60 -3.01
C ASP A 4 -17.73 13.08 -2.95
N TYR A 5 -16.49 13.35 -2.54
CA TYR A 5 -15.93 14.69 -2.38
C TYR A 5 -14.75 14.97 -3.32
N TYR A 6 -14.05 13.92 -3.77
CA TYR A 6 -12.87 14.00 -4.61
C TYR A 6 -12.95 12.96 -5.72
N GLU A 7 -13.57 13.33 -6.84
CA GLU A 7 -13.81 12.43 -7.99
C GLU A 7 -12.53 12.20 -8.82
N ASP A 8 -11.73 13.26 -9.00
CA ASP A 8 -10.52 13.23 -9.83
C ASP A 8 -9.24 12.92 -9.05
N ILE A 9 -9.33 12.73 -7.73
CA ILE A 9 -8.17 12.48 -6.87
C ILE A 9 -8.26 11.04 -6.38
N PRO A 10 -7.27 10.18 -6.70
CA PRO A 10 -7.28 8.82 -6.22
C PRO A 10 -7.01 8.83 -4.71
N LEU A 11 -7.70 7.96 -3.97
CA LEU A 11 -7.32 7.71 -2.59
C LEU A 11 -6.00 6.93 -2.59
N LEU A 12 -4.99 7.44 -1.89
CA LEU A 12 -3.67 6.80 -1.77
C LEU A 12 -3.40 6.35 -0.32
N PRO A 13 -4.05 5.28 0.19
CA PRO A 13 -3.95 4.90 1.61
C PRO A 13 -2.51 4.71 2.08
N TRP A 14 -1.64 4.17 1.22
CA TRP A 14 -0.23 3.93 1.51
C TRP A 14 0.59 5.23 1.67
N LYS A 15 0.13 6.36 1.13
CA LYS A 15 0.74 7.69 1.38
C LYS A 15 0.29 8.30 2.70
N HIS A 16 -0.84 7.84 3.26
CA HIS A 16 -1.44 8.36 4.49
C HIS A 16 -1.18 7.50 5.73
N GLY A 17 -0.31 6.48 5.62
CA GLY A 17 0.12 5.67 6.75
C GLY A 17 1.16 6.34 7.65
N THR A 18 1.44 5.76 8.81
CA THR A 18 2.50 6.21 9.73
C THR A 18 3.89 5.75 9.33
N GLU A 19 4.02 5.07 8.20
CA GLU A 19 5.24 4.39 7.78
C GLU A 19 6.36 5.40 7.47
N SER A 20 6.04 6.52 6.80
CA SER A 20 6.95 7.65 6.66
C SER A 20 7.48 8.16 8.00
N CYS A 21 6.64 8.17 9.05
CA CYS A 21 7.05 8.59 10.39
C CYS A 21 8.01 7.59 11.02
N LYS A 22 7.81 6.28 10.82
CA LYS A 22 8.75 5.25 11.30
C LYS A 22 10.11 5.41 10.66
N TYR A 23 10.15 5.70 9.36
CA TYR A 23 11.42 5.94 8.67
C TYR A 23 12.14 7.18 9.22
N ILE A 24 11.45 8.32 9.36
CA ILE A 24 12.02 9.53 9.98
C ILE A 24 12.55 9.22 11.39
N PHE A 25 11.82 8.42 12.16
CA PHE A 25 12.24 8.00 13.50
C PHE A 25 13.47 7.08 13.46
N GLY A 26 13.52 6.12 12.54
CA GLY A 26 14.66 5.24 12.32
C GLY A 26 15.93 6.03 11.99
N VAL A 27 15.84 6.98 11.06
CA VAL A 27 16.97 7.88 10.75
C VAL A 27 17.33 8.75 11.94
N ALA A 28 16.36 9.29 12.69
CA ALA A 28 16.64 10.05 13.89
C ALA A 28 17.41 9.22 14.93
N CYS A 29 17.03 7.95 15.13
CA CYS A 29 17.72 7.01 16.01
C CYS A 29 19.17 6.76 15.59
N GLN A 30 19.46 6.79 14.28
CA GLN A 30 20.83 6.69 13.77
C GLN A 30 21.70 7.91 14.13
N PHE A 31 21.10 9.09 14.30
CA PHE A 31 21.81 10.27 14.80
C PHE A 31 21.94 10.25 16.33
N ARG A 32 20.85 9.92 17.03
CA ARG A 32 20.78 9.81 18.49
C ARG A 32 19.73 8.75 18.88
N PRO A 33 20.07 7.66 19.60
CA PRO A 33 19.09 6.61 19.91
C PRO A 33 18.02 7.05 20.92
N ASN A 34 18.36 7.93 21.86
CA ASN A 34 17.44 8.48 22.87
C ASN A 34 17.43 10.00 22.74
N PHE A 35 16.45 10.55 22.02
CA PHE A 35 16.27 11.98 21.85
C PHE A 35 15.02 12.49 22.59
N THR A 36 15.07 13.73 23.01
CA THR A 36 13.94 14.54 23.45
C THR A 36 13.24 15.19 22.25
N PHE A 37 12.05 15.73 22.45
CA PHE A 37 11.32 16.43 21.38
C PHE A 37 12.11 17.60 20.78
N LEU A 38 12.84 18.36 21.61
CA LEU A 38 13.68 19.47 21.15
C LEU A 38 14.81 18.97 20.25
N GLU A 39 15.42 17.83 20.59
CA GLU A 39 16.50 17.23 19.80
C GLU A 39 15.97 16.72 18.45
N ILE A 40 14.75 16.17 18.38
CA ILE A 40 14.12 15.83 17.09
C ILE A 40 14.04 17.06 16.19
N LEU A 41 13.54 18.19 16.70
CA LEU A 41 13.41 19.42 15.90
C LEU A 41 14.76 19.88 15.35
N GLN A 42 15.84 19.68 16.09
CA GLN A 42 17.21 19.98 15.65
C GLN A 42 17.77 18.94 14.65
N ILE A 43 17.31 17.69 14.73
CA ILE A 43 17.71 16.60 13.83
C ILE A 43 16.95 16.67 12.50
N VAL A 44 15.69 17.12 12.45
CA VAL A 44 14.87 17.21 11.24
C VAL A 44 15.56 17.91 10.06
N PRO A 45 16.21 19.08 10.22
CA PRO A 45 16.96 19.72 9.14
C PRO A 45 18.11 18.85 8.59
N LYS A 46 18.77 18.07 9.46
CA LYS A 46 19.86 17.16 9.09
C LYS A 46 19.33 15.96 8.30
N ILE A 47 18.18 15.41 8.72
CA ILE A 47 17.46 14.37 7.97
C ILE A 47 17.05 14.88 6.59
N SER A 48 16.50 16.11 6.50
CA SER A 48 16.12 16.72 5.22
C SER A 48 17.32 16.86 4.28
N GLN A 49 18.49 17.23 4.81
CA GLN A 49 19.72 17.30 4.02
C GLN A 49 20.22 15.92 3.59
N TYR A 50 20.13 14.93 4.47
CA TYR A 50 20.46 13.54 4.18
C TYR A 50 19.63 13.01 3.01
N PHE A 51 18.31 13.22 3.02
CA PHE A 51 17.44 12.83 1.91
C PHE A 51 17.77 13.53 0.59
N ARG A 52 17.99 14.85 0.61
CA ARG A 52 18.39 15.58 -0.59
C ARG A 52 19.69 15.04 -1.18
N SER A 53 20.63 14.62 -0.32
CA SER A 53 21.90 14.04 -0.79
C SER A 53 21.75 12.66 -1.40
N ILE A 54 20.80 11.85 -0.92
CA ILE A 54 20.46 10.54 -1.50
C ILE A 54 19.82 10.74 -2.87
N GLN A 55 18.82 11.63 -2.97
CA GLN A 55 18.08 11.87 -4.21
C GLN A 55 18.94 12.43 -5.36
N LEU A 56 20.07 13.06 -5.04
CA LEU A 56 20.97 13.66 -6.02
C LEU A 56 22.14 12.73 -6.41
N ASP A 57 22.15 11.45 -6.02
CA ASP A 57 23.21 10.47 -6.26
C ASP A 57 24.61 10.89 -5.75
N HIS A 58 24.69 11.94 -4.92
CA HIS A 58 25.96 12.57 -4.58
C HIS A 58 26.73 11.89 -3.44
N LEU A 59 26.20 10.87 -2.78
CA LEU A 59 26.89 10.20 -1.68
C LEU A 59 26.63 8.70 -1.61
N LEU A 60 27.62 7.91 -2.04
CA LEU A 60 27.83 6.54 -1.56
C LEU A 60 28.32 6.60 -0.11
N PHE A 61 27.42 6.88 0.83
CA PHE A 61 27.75 6.73 2.25
C PHE A 61 27.82 5.23 2.55
N ARG A 62 29.01 4.64 2.42
CA ARG A 62 29.30 3.31 2.96
C ARG A 62 29.24 3.42 4.48
N LYS A 63 28.08 3.11 5.06
CA LYS A 63 27.91 2.95 6.50
C LYS A 63 28.23 1.51 6.87
N GLU A 64 28.99 1.31 7.94
CA GLU A 64 29.17 -0.03 8.52
C GLU A 64 27.83 -0.52 9.05
N LYS A 65 27.47 -1.75 8.68
CA LYS A 65 26.21 -2.38 9.05
C LYS A 65 26.08 -2.44 10.56
N THR A 66 25.10 -1.72 11.09
CA THR A 66 24.66 -1.87 12.49
C THR A 66 23.25 -2.43 12.48
N VAL A 67 22.90 -3.16 13.55
CA VAL A 67 21.71 -4.03 13.71
C VAL A 67 20.35 -3.33 13.47
N HIS A 68 20.32 -2.02 13.19
CA HIS A 68 19.13 -1.19 12.98
C HIS A 68 18.90 -0.77 11.51
N GLU A 69 19.49 -1.47 10.54
CA GLU A 69 19.45 -1.14 9.10
C GLU A 69 18.18 -1.54 8.34
N ASP A 70 17.20 -2.17 9.00
CA ASP A 70 15.95 -2.57 8.32
C ASP A 70 15.12 -1.37 7.83
N TYR A 71 15.46 -0.15 8.23
CA TYR A 71 14.87 1.08 7.71
C TYR A 71 15.72 1.63 6.57
N SER A 72 15.67 0.98 5.40
CA SER A 72 16.19 1.51 4.14
C SER A 72 15.09 2.27 3.40
N PHE A 73 15.35 3.52 2.98
CA PHE A 73 14.32 4.37 2.34
C PHE A 73 13.84 3.86 0.98
N ASN A 74 14.58 2.92 0.40
CA ASN A 74 14.35 2.43 -0.95
C ASN A 74 12.98 1.75 -1.12
N GLU A 75 12.27 1.43 -0.04
CA GLU A 75 10.90 0.90 -0.09
C GLU A 75 9.87 1.91 -0.66
N TYR A 76 10.18 3.21 -0.70
CA TYR A 76 9.30 4.23 -1.28
C TYR A 76 9.65 4.66 -2.71
N GLU A 77 10.81 4.27 -3.24
CA GLU A 77 11.14 4.42 -4.66
C GLU A 77 10.26 3.53 -5.54
N GLU A 78 9.64 2.48 -4.98
CA GLU A 78 8.82 1.51 -5.71
C GLU A 78 7.40 1.97 -6.06
N ILE A 79 6.92 3.08 -5.48
CA ILE A 79 5.64 3.68 -5.89
C ILE A 79 5.88 5.02 -6.58
N ASN A 80 6.80 5.00 -7.55
CA ASN A 80 6.85 5.97 -8.64
C ASN A 80 5.74 5.61 -9.64
N LEU A 81 4.48 5.78 -9.23
CA LEU A 81 3.37 5.73 -10.16
C LEU A 81 3.61 6.83 -11.19
N LEU A 82 3.66 6.46 -12.47
CA LEU A 82 3.59 7.45 -13.53
C LEU A 82 2.22 8.14 -13.46
N ASP A 83 2.11 9.36 -13.98
CA ASP A 83 0.82 10.09 -13.99
C ASP A 83 -0.30 9.24 -14.62
N ASP A 84 0.03 8.44 -15.64
CA ASP A 84 -0.89 7.50 -16.29
C ASP A 84 -1.41 6.41 -15.33
N ASP A 85 -0.60 5.97 -14.36
CA ASP A 85 -1.00 4.96 -13.37
C ASP A 85 -1.96 5.54 -12.32
N LEU A 86 -1.86 6.84 -12.04
CA LEU A 86 -2.73 7.54 -11.09
C LEU A 86 -4.15 7.69 -11.63
N GLU A 87 -4.31 7.89 -12.94
CA GLU A 87 -5.63 7.98 -13.59
C GLU A 87 -6.44 6.69 -13.40
N PHE A 88 -5.80 5.53 -13.49
CA PHE A 88 -6.44 4.24 -13.25
C PHE A 88 -6.95 4.08 -11.81
N LEU A 89 -6.33 4.74 -10.84
CA LEU A 89 -6.75 4.67 -9.43
C LEU A 89 -7.99 5.52 -9.14
N CYS A 90 -8.36 6.46 -10.02
CA CYS A 90 -9.62 7.19 -9.94
C CYS A 90 -10.81 6.35 -10.45
N TYR A 91 -10.55 5.28 -11.20
CA TYR A 91 -11.59 4.40 -11.69
C TYR A 91 -12.11 3.48 -10.58
N TRP A 92 -13.40 3.61 -10.26
CA TRP A 92 -14.08 2.71 -9.33
C TRP A 92 -14.98 1.73 -10.09
N PRO A 93 -14.75 0.41 -10.00
CA PRO A 93 -15.61 -0.56 -10.68
C PRO A 93 -17.01 -0.56 -10.05
N SER A 94 -18.03 -0.79 -10.88
CA SER A 94 -19.38 -1.04 -10.40
C SER A 94 -19.49 -2.45 -9.81
N ASP A 95 -20.51 -2.69 -8.98
CA ASP A 95 -20.79 -4.03 -8.44
C ASP A 95 -20.89 -5.09 -9.55
N ILE A 96 -21.48 -4.73 -10.69
CA ILE A 96 -21.57 -5.59 -11.88
C ILE A 96 -20.17 -5.91 -12.43
N ASN A 97 -19.31 -4.89 -12.58
CA ASN A 97 -17.94 -5.09 -13.07
C ASN A 97 -17.12 -5.98 -12.12
N ILE A 98 -17.36 -5.85 -10.81
CA ILE A 98 -16.72 -6.69 -9.78
C ILE A 98 -17.19 -8.14 -9.93
N ASP A 99 -18.50 -8.37 -9.97
CA ASP A 99 -19.10 -9.71 -10.12
C ASP A 99 -18.63 -10.41 -11.41
N ASP A 100 -18.62 -9.68 -12.52
CA ASP A 100 -18.15 -10.19 -13.81
C ASP A 100 -16.66 -10.55 -13.76
N THR A 101 -15.83 -9.71 -13.15
CA THR A 101 -14.39 -9.97 -12.99
C THR A 101 -14.14 -11.21 -12.13
N ILE A 102 -14.88 -11.37 -11.03
CA ILE A 102 -14.82 -12.55 -10.17
C ILE A 102 -15.19 -13.82 -10.96
N ASN A 103 -16.29 -13.77 -11.73
CA ASN A 103 -16.74 -14.89 -12.55
C ASN A 103 -15.71 -15.28 -13.63
N ILE A 104 -15.10 -14.29 -14.28
CA ILE A 104 -14.02 -14.51 -15.25
C ILE A 104 -12.81 -15.16 -14.57
N GLY A 105 -12.38 -14.65 -13.42
CA GLY A 105 -11.28 -15.20 -12.64
C GLY A 105 -11.53 -16.65 -12.25
N TYR A 106 -12.73 -16.95 -11.76
CA TYR A 106 -13.17 -18.31 -11.43
C TYR A 106 -13.11 -19.25 -12.63
N LYS A 107 -13.69 -18.85 -13.77
CA LYS A 107 -13.66 -19.66 -15.00
C LYS A 107 -12.23 -19.95 -15.45
N ARG A 108 -11.34 -18.95 -15.38
CA ARG A 108 -9.92 -19.11 -15.71
C ARG A 108 -9.22 -20.09 -14.77
N ALA A 109 -9.47 -19.98 -13.47
CA ALA A 109 -8.90 -20.90 -12.48
C ALA A 109 -9.36 -22.35 -12.71
N ILE A 110 -10.66 -22.58 -12.95
CA ILE A 110 -11.20 -23.90 -13.30
C ILE A 110 -10.58 -24.44 -14.59
N HIS A 111 -10.44 -23.59 -15.61
CA HIS A 111 -9.81 -23.99 -16.87
C HIS A 111 -8.34 -24.39 -16.67
N LEU A 112 -7.59 -23.63 -15.88
CA LEU A 112 -6.20 -23.94 -15.53
C LEU A 112 -6.09 -25.27 -14.78
N VAL A 113 -6.95 -25.51 -13.78
CA VAL A 113 -6.96 -26.77 -13.02
C VAL A 113 -7.27 -27.96 -13.92
N ARG A 114 -8.26 -27.84 -14.81
CA ARG A 114 -8.59 -28.88 -15.79
C ARG A 114 -7.41 -29.15 -16.73
N HIS A 115 -6.72 -28.10 -17.16
CA HIS A 115 -5.54 -28.23 -18.02
C HIS A 115 -4.38 -28.95 -17.31
N LEU A 116 -4.25 -28.80 -15.99
CA LEU A 116 -3.23 -29.44 -15.16
C LEU A 116 -3.65 -30.82 -14.61
N GLU A 117 -4.83 -31.32 -14.99
CA GLU A 117 -5.37 -32.63 -14.56
C GLU A 117 -5.43 -32.82 -13.03
N ILE A 118 -5.62 -31.73 -12.28
CA ILE A 118 -5.72 -31.79 -10.82
C ILE A 118 -7.13 -32.30 -10.45
N ASN A 119 -7.23 -33.60 -10.14
CA ASN A 119 -8.48 -34.33 -9.93
C ASN A 119 -9.18 -34.11 -8.56
N SER A 120 -8.97 -32.96 -7.89
CA SER A 120 -9.48 -32.74 -6.52
C SER A 120 -10.60 -31.70 -6.39
N ILE A 121 -11.20 -31.22 -7.48
CA ILE A 121 -12.33 -30.27 -7.35
C ILE A 121 -13.63 -31.05 -7.20
N SER A 122 -14.06 -31.24 -5.95
CA SER A 122 -15.45 -31.53 -5.66
C SER A 122 -16.30 -30.42 -6.28
N SER A 123 -17.18 -30.79 -7.22
CA SER A 123 -18.11 -29.91 -7.92
C SER A 123 -19.06 -29.14 -6.99
N ASP A 124 -19.06 -29.46 -5.69
CA ASP A 124 -19.99 -28.95 -4.69
C ASP A 124 -19.49 -27.74 -3.91
N VAL A 125 -18.32 -27.18 -4.23
CA VAL A 125 -17.93 -25.92 -3.60
C VAL A 125 -18.57 -24.76 -4.35
N TYR A 126 -19.85 -24.56 -4.02
CA TYR A 126 -20.61 -23.31 -4.15
C TYR A 126 -19.83 -22.17 -3.46
N TYR A 127 -18.74 -21.71 -4.07
CA TYR A 127 -18.01 -20.57 -3.55
C TYR A 127 -18.84 -19.31 -3.81
N PHE A 128 -19.35 -18.78 -2.70
CA PHE A 128 -19.85 -17.43 -2.47
C PHE A 128 -21.32 -17.16 -2.79
N ASN A 129 -22.18 -17.73 -1.95
CA ASN A 129 -23.41 -17.06 -1.49
C ASN A 129 -23.04 -15.78 -0.67
N ILE A 130 -22.29 -14.83 -1.23
CA ILE A 130 -22.03 -13.50 -0.62
C ILE A 130 -23.27 -12.61 -0.71
N ASN A 131 -24.32 -13.03 -1.42
CA ASN A 131 -25.63 -12.37 -1.37
C ASN A 131 -26.41 -12.65 -0.08
N LYS A 132 -25.75 -12.72 1.08
CA LYS A 132 -26.41 -12.34 2.32
C LYS A 132 -26.40 -10.82 2.37
N LYS A 133 -27.30 -10.25 1.56
CA LYS A 133 -27.79 -8.87 1.58
C LYS A 133 -27.63 -8.33 3.00
N ILE A 134 -26.64 -7.46 3.23
CA ILE A 134 -26.62 -6.63 4.43
C ILE A 134 -27.87 -5.77 4.28
N SER A 135 -28.97 -6.18 4.94
CA SER A 135 -30.18 -5.37 4.99
C SER A 135 -29.76 -4.00 5.48
N THR A 136 -30.11 -2.98 4.71
CA THR A 136 -29.91 -1.55 4.95
C THR A 136 -30.64 -1.01 6.19
N SER A 137 -30.96 -1.88 7.16
CA SER A 137 -31.67 -1.57 8.39
C SER A 137 -30.77 -1.57 9.63
N GLN A 138 -29.44 -1.53 9.48
CA GLN A 138 -28.47 -1.53 10.60
C GLN A 138 -27.47 -0.38 10.51
N LEU A 139 -27.75 0.66 9.72
CA LEU A 139 -26.89 1.83 9.54
C LEU A 139 -27.54 3.14 10.03
N GLU A 140 -28.51 3.05 10.95
CA GLU A 140 -29.09 4.23 11.62
C GLU A 140 -28.51 4.52 13.01
N ASP A 141 -27.57 3.71 13.52
CA ASP A 141 -26.91 3.97 14.80
C ASP A 141 -25.39 4.01 14.64
N PHE A 142 -24.85 5.07 14.01
CA PHE A 142 -23.51 5.65 14.30
C PHE A 142 -23.41 7.08 13.76
#